data_AF-A0A8R7VAU9-F1
#
_entry.id   AF-A0A8R7VAU9-F1
#
_cell.length_a   1.000
_cell.length_b   1.000
_cell.length_c   1.000
_cell.angle_alpha   90.00
_cell.angle_beta   90.00
_cell.angle_gamma   90.00
#
_symmetry.space_group_name_H-M   'P 1'
#
loop_
_entity.id
_entity.type
_entity.pdbx_description
1 polymer ?
#
loop_
_entity_poly.entity_id
_entity_poly.type
_entity_poly.pdbx_seq_one_letter_code
_entity_poly.pdbx_strand_id
1 'polypeptide(L)'
;MCHVLGLVDRLPRCVCAQPANANPLYHYYKSGWTQFRPQVAEPTFASAIQIGDPVSVDRAVVALKATNGIIAEATEEELMNAMSLADRTGMFACPHTGVTLAALFKLQEEGTIGANDHTVVVGMAHGLKFSQSKIDYHDQKIEDMACKYANPPVSMKADFSAVMDVLKKRLKGKL
;
A
#
# COMPACT_ATOMS: atom_id res chain seq x y z
N MET A 1 0.97 26.84 0.19
CA MET A 1 1.59 28.02 -0.48
C MET A 1 0.98 28.26 -1.85
N CYS A 2 0.96 27.29 -2.78
CA CYS A 2 0.39 27.49 -4.13
C CYS A 2 -1.03 28.07 -4.15
N HIS A 3 -1.94 27.56 -3.31
CA HIS A 3 -3.30 28.11 -3.21
C HIS A 3 -3.34 29.54 -2.67
N VAL A 4 -2.63 29.81 -1.56
CA VAL A 4 -2.54 31.14 -0.93
C VAL A 4 -1.94 32.18 -1.88
N LEU A 5 -1.02 31.77 -2.76
CA LEU A 5 -0.40 32.63 -3.76
C LEU A 5 -1.20 32.74 -5.07
N GLY A 6 -2.38 32.10 -5.18
CA GLY A 6 -3.22 32.15 -6.37
C GLY A 6 -2.69 31.34 -7.57
N LEU A 7 -1.77 30.40 -7.36
CA LEU A 7 -1.29 29.50 -8.44
C LEU A 7 -2.29 28.38 -8.75
N VAL A 8 -3.15 28.05 -7.78
CA VAL A 8 -4.23 27.05 -7.92
C VAL A 8 -5.45 27.50 -7.13
N ASP A 9 -6.64 27.21 -7.65
CA ASP A 9 -7.90 27.66 -7.05
C ASP A 9 -8.38 26.79 -5.89
N ARG A 10 -7.78 25.62 -5.68
CA ARG A 10 -8.16 24.69 -4.61
C ARG A 10 -7.01 23.80 -4.16
N LEU A 11 -7.15 23.25 -2.95
CA LEU A 11 -6.30 22.17 -2.44
C LEU A 11 -6.90 20.80 -2.78
N PRO A 12 -6.07 19.75 -2.96
CA PRO A 12 -6.57 18.38 -3.00
C PRO A 12 -7.03 17.94 -1.60
N ARG A 13 -7.93 16.96 -1.55
CA ARG A 13 -8.18 16.21 -0.31
C ARG A 13 -7.01 15.27 -0.06
N CYS A 14 -6.57 15.15 1.19
CA CYS A 14 -5.47 14.27 1.55
C CYS A 14 -5.98 12.98 2.21
N VAL A 15 -5.36 11.85 1.84
CA VAL A 15 -5.55 10.57 2.53
C VAL A 15 -4.28 10.26 3.31
N CYS A 16 -4.42 9.99 4.61
CA CYS A 16 -3.34 9.40 5.41
C CYS A 16 -3.58 7.88 5.49
N ALA A 17 -2.63 7.10 4.99
CA ALA A 17 -2.71 5.64 5.04
C ALA A 17 -1.76 5.10 6.12
N GLN A 18 -2.25 4.25 7.01
CA GLN A 18 -1.46 3.62 8.08
C GLN A 18 -1.51 2.09 7.97
N PRO A 19 -0.44 1.36 8.33
CA PRO A 19 -0.55 -0.08 8.55
C PRO A 19 -1.42 -0.32 9.79
N ALA A 20 -2.28 -1.34 9.78
CA ALA A 20 -3.14 -1.69 10.93
C ALA A 20 -2.33 -1.93 12.22
N ASN A 21 -1.10 -2.39 12.07
CA ASN A 21 -0.16 -2.67 13.16
C ASN A 21 0.44 -1.38 13.79
N ALA A 22 0.27 -0.21 13.15
CA ALA A 22 0.72 1.09 13.65
C ALA A 22 -0.23 2.21 13.18
N ASN A 23 -1.46 2.21 13.70
CA ASN A 23 -2.56 3.06 13.26
C ASN A 23 -3.17 3.96 14.37
N PRO A 24 -2.39 4.56 15.30
CA PRO A 24 -2.95 5.37 16.39
C PRO A 24 -3.71 6.61 15.87
N LEU A 25 -3.30 7.16 14.72
CA LEU A 25 -3.96 8.32 14.12
C LEU A 25 -5.31 7.93 13.48
N TYR A 26 -5.40 6.73 12.91
CA TYR A 26 -6.66 6.16 12.43
C TYR A 26 -7.68 6.01 13.55
N HIS A 27 -7.29 5.44 14.70
CA HIS A 27 -8.18 5.35 15.86
C HIS A 27 -8.59 6.74 16.38
N TYR A 28 -7.67 7.70 16.39
CA TYR A 28 -7.97 9.08 16.76
C TYR A 28 -8.94 9.77 15.78
N TYR A 29 -8.82 9.49 14.48
CA TYR A 29 -9.75 9.95 13.46
C TYR A 29 -11.14 9.32 13.63
N LYS A 30 -11.22 8.00 13.83
CA LYS A 30 -12.49 7.28 14.02
C LYS A 30 -13.24 7.69 15.28
N SER A 31 -12.53 8.14 16.31
CA SER A 31 -13.13 8.69 17.53
C SER A 31 -13.58 10.15 17.41
N GLY A 32 -13.53 10.74 16.20
CA GLY A 32 -13.92 12.12 15.95
C GLY A 32 -12.91 13.15 16.49
N TRP A 33 -11.63 12.79 16.58
CA TRP A 33 -10.57 13.64 17.12
C TRP A 33 -10.73 14.01 18.60
N THR A 34 -11.38 13.14 19.39
CA THR A 34 -11.68 13.39 20.81
C THR A 34 -10.46 13.22 21.72
N GLN A 35 -9.86 12.02 21.73
CA GLN A 35 -8.65 11.74 22.51
C GLN A 35 -7.66 10.93 21.70
N PHE A 36 -6.45 11.48 21.52
CA PHE A 36 -5.33 10.74 20.95
C PHE A 36 -4.78 9.77 22.00
N ARG A 37 -4.54 8.53 21.60
CA ARG A 37 -3.92 7.51 22.44
C ARG A 37 -2.79 6.86 21.65
N PRO A 38 -1.54 6.93 22.13
CA PRO A 38 -0.46 6.15 21.56
C PRO A 38 -0.77 4.66 21.59
N GLN A 39 -0.18 3.95 20.65
CA GLN A 39 -0.23 2.49 20.53
C GLN A 39 1.19 1.95 20.63
N VAL A 40 1.35 0.72 21.13
CA VAL A 40 2.60 -0.02 20.92
C VAL A 40 2.53 -0.60 19.51
N ALA A 41 3.33 -0.05 18.59
CA ALA A 41 3.33 -0.49 17.20
C ALA A 41 3.87 -1.92 17.07
N GLU A 42 3.11 -2.77 16.39
CA GLU A 42 3.51 -4.13 16.06
C GLU A 42 4.35 -4.16 14.77
N PRO A 43 5.15 -5.23 14.54
CA PRO A 43 5.94 -5.36 13.32
C PRO A 43 5.11 -5.19 12.06
N THR A 44 5.64 -4.45 11.09
CA THR A 44 5.03 -4.28 9.75
C THR A 44 6.09 -4.29 8.67
N PHE A 45 5.75 -4.81 7.48
CA PHE A 45 6.61 -4.69 6.29
C PHE A 45 6.84 -3.22 5.90
N ALA A 46 5.92 -2.32 6.26
CA ALA A 46 6.07 -0.87 6.10
C ALA A 46 6.90 -0.23 7.22
N SER A 47 8.09 -0.78 7.49
CA SER A 47 8.91 -0.47 8.68
C SER A 47 9.13 1.02 8.97
N ALA A 48 9.30 1.87 7.95
CA ALA A 48 9.51 3.30 8.15
C ALA A 48 8.28 4.07 8.69
N ILE A 49 7.08 3.43 8.70
CA ILE A 49 5.86 3.98 9.31
C ILE A 49 5.32 3.08 10.42
N GLN A 50 6.16 2.21 10.99
CA GLN A 50 5.88 1.48 12.22
C GLN A 50 5.98 2.43 13.43
N ILE A 51 5.04 3.36 13.53
CA ILE A 51 5.07 4.46 14.51
C ILE A 51 3.79 4.43 15.33
N GLY A 52 3.93 4.06 16.59
CA GLY A 52 2.83 3.98 17.56
C GLY A 52 2.57 5.27 18.34
N ASP A 53 3.55 6.17 18.38
CA ASP A 53 3.43 7.51 18.98
C ASP A 53 4.08 8.57 18.05
N PRO A 54 3.35 9.09 17.05
CA PRO A 54 3.94 9.98 16.07
C PRO A 54 4.19 11.39 16.66
N VAL A 55 5.45 11.83 16.61
CA VAL A 55 5.87 13.16 17.12
C VAL A 55 5.13 14.33 16.45
N SER A 56 4.55 14.13 15.26
CA SER A 56 3.86 15.16 14.47
C SER A 56 2.35 14.94 14.32
N VAL A 57 1.70 14.24 15.27
CA VAL A 57 0.23 14.03 15.27
C VAL A 57 -0.52 15.34 15.08
N ASP A 58 -0.21 16.37 15.87
CA ASP A 58 -0.94 17.66 15.80
C ASP A 58 -0.85 18.30 14.41
N ARG A 59 0.33 18.23 13.77
CA ARG A 59 0.55 18.74 12.41
C ARG A 59 -0.27 17.95 11.39
N ALA A 60 -0.32 16.63 11.54
CA ALA A 60 -1.12 15.76 10.67
C ALA A 60 -2.62 16.05 10.81
N VAL A 61 -3.12 16.24 12.04
CA VAL A 61 -4.52 16.56 12.31
C VAL A 61 -4.90 17.90 11.69
N VAL A 62 -4.07 18.93 11.83
CA VAL A 62 -4.29 20.25 11.21
C VAL A 62 -4.36 20.11 9.68
N ALA A 63 -3.43 19.39 9.07
CA ALA A 63 -3.42 19.18 7.62
C ALA A 63 -4.64 18.40 7.12
N LEU A 64 -5.03 17.35 7.82
CA LEU A 64 -6.21 16.54 7.48
C LEU A 64 -7.50 17.36 7.62
N LYS A 65 -7.68 18.10 8.72
CA LYS A 65 -8.86 18.98 8.87
C LYS A 65 -8.91 20.06 7.79
N ALA A 66 -7.77 20.70 7.48
CA ALA A 66 -7.70 21.74 6.46
C ALA A 66 -7.99 21.25 5.03
N THR A 67 -7.79 19.95 4.76
CA THR A 67 -7.99 19.35 3.44
C THR A 67 -9.25 18.48 3.35
N ASN A 68 -10.11 18.50 4.37
CA ASN A 68 -11.20 17.52 4.52
C ASN A 68 -10.71 16.07 4.28
N GLY A 69 -9.52 15.81 4.81
CA GLY A 69 -8.78 14.57 4.63
C GLY A 69 -9.34 13.44 5.47
N ILE A 70 -8.98 12.24 5.08
CA ILE A 70 -9.44 10.99 5.70
C ILE A 70 -8.24 10.13 6.07
N ILE A 71 -8.46 9.21 7.00
CA ILE A 71 -7.46 8.20 7.36
C ILE A 71 -8.02 6.82 7.04
N ALA A 72 -7.21 6.02 6.37
CA ALA A 72 -7.48 4.64 6.06
C ALA A 72 -6.33 3.76 6.56
N GLU A 73 -6.63 2.49 6.75
CA GLU A 73 -5.65 1.50 7.20
C GLU A 73 -5.53 0.32 6.23
N ALA A 74 -4.39 -0.36 6.27
CA ALA A 74 -4.15 -1.58 5.53
C ALA A 74 -3.54 -2.65 6.44
N THR A 75 -4.05 -3.88 6.37
CA THR A 75 -3.43 -5.04 7.02
C THR A 75 -2.12 -5.42 6.32
N GLU A 76 -1.30 -6.24 6.97
CA GLU A 76 -0.04 -6.74 6.37
C GLU A 76 -0.28 -7.51 5.08
N GLU A 77 -1.35 -8.31 5.01
CA GLU A 77 -1.69 -9.02 3.78
C GLU A 77 -2.18 -8.07 2.69
N GLU A 78 -3.02 -7.09 3.03
CA GLU A 78 -3.52 -6.11 2.05
C GLU A 78 -2.39 -5.27 1.45
N LEU A 79 -1.48 -4.75 2.28
CA LEU A 79 -0.38 -3.91 1.81
C LEU A 79 0.60 -4.72 0.93
N MET A 80 0.89 -5.97 1.28
CA MET A 80 1.79 -6.84 0.51
C MET A 80 1.15 -7.29 -0.81
N ASN A 81 -0.15 -7.58 -0.79
CA ASN A 81 -0.93 -7.87 -1.99
C ASN A 81 -1.00 -6.66 -2.92
N ALA A 82 -1.24 -5.46 -2.39
CA ALA A 82 -1.31 -4.23 -3.17
C ALA A 82 0.06 -3.86 -3.78
N MET A 83 1.14 -4.01 -3.01
CA MET A 83 2.52 -3.85 -3.53
C MET A 83 2.79 -4.82 -4.68
N SER A 84 2.43 -6.10 -4.51
CA SER A 84 2.66 -7.13 -5.52
C SER A 84 1.82 -6.92 -6.78
N LEU A 85 0.59 -6.40 -6.64
CA LEU A 85 -0.22 -5.99 -7.79
C LEU A 85 0.40 -4.82 -8.56
N ALA A 86 0.94 -3.82 -7.85
CA ALA A 86 1.64 -2.71 -8.48
C ALA A 86 2.88 -3.19 -9.25
N ASP A 87 3.65 -4.12 -8.68
CA ASP A 87 4.83 -4.65 -9.36
C ASP A 87 4.49 -5.40 -10.65
N ARG A 88 3.32 -6.05 -10.70
CA ARG A 88 2.81 -6.73 -11.92
C ARG A 88 2.50 -5.76 -13.06
N THR A 89 2.41 -4.45 -12.80
CA THR A 89 2.24 -3.43 -13.85
C THR A 89 3.57 -2.84 -14.32
N GLY A 90 4.71 -3.35 -13.83
CA GLY A 90 6.05 -2.89 -14.18
C GLY A 90 6.67 -1.93 -13.16
N MET A 91 5.99 -1.66 -12.04
CA MET A 91 6.56 -0.91 -10.94
C MET A 91 7.54 -1.77 -10.12
N PHE A 92 8.26 -1.10 -9.21
CA PHE A 92 8.97 -1.76 -8.12
C PHE A 92 8.71 -0.99 -6.82
N ALA A 93 7.50 -1.16 -6.29
CA ALA A 93 6.95 -0.35 -5.20
C ALA A 93 7.53 -0.77 -3.83
N CYS A 94 7.64 0.18 -2.89
CA CYS A 94 7.94 -0.15 -1.50
C CYS A 94 6.66 -0.56 -0.72
N PRO A 95 6.79 -1.25 0.43
CA PRO A 95 5.64 -1.61 1.26
C PRO A 95 4.77 -0.41 1.69
N HIS A 96 5.34 0.78 1.92
CA HIS A 96 4.59 2.02 2.19
C HIS A 96 3.65 2.43 1.06
N THR A 97 4.10 2.21 -0.18
CA THR A 97 3.25 2.40 -1.36
C THR A 97 2.15 1.35 -1.37
N GLY A 98 2.45 0.11 -0.95
CA GLY A 98 1.47 -0.94 -0.71
C GLY A 98 0.36 -0.53 0.27
N VAL A 99 0.70 0.06 1.42
CA VAL A 99 -0.28 0.60 2.39
C VAL A 99 -1.18 1.64 1.73
N THR A 100 -0.58 2.56 0.97
CA THR A 100 -1.32 3.64 0.31
C THR A 100 -2.24 3.11 -0.81
N LEU A 101 -1.79 2.11 -1.57
CA LEU A 101 -2.59 1.47 -2.61
C LEU A 101 -3.72 0.62 -2.03
N ALA A 102 -3.46 -0.11 -0.95
CA ALA A 102 -4.50 -0.85 -0.24
C ALA A 102 -5.60 0.09 0.29
N ALA A 103 -5.21 1.22 0.88
CA ALA A 103 -6.15 2.27 1.26
C ALA A 103 -6.91 2.84 0.05
N LEU A 104 -6.24 3.11 -1.07
CA LEU A 104 -6.89 3.58 -2.30
C LEU A 104 -7.94 2.58 -2.81
N PHE A 105 -7.62 1.28 -2.82
CA PHE A 105 -8.57 0.25 -3.27
C PHE A 105 -9.83 0.22 -2.40
N LYS A 106 -9.68 0.23 -1.07
CA LYS A 106 -10.82 0.31 -0.14
C LYS A 106 -11.66 1.56 -0.39
N LEU A 107 -11.02 2.73 -0.48
CA LEU A 107 -11.71 4.00 -0.66
C LEU A 107 -12.40 4.10 -2.03
N GLN A 108 -11.89 3.42 -3.04
CA GLN A 108 -12.55 3.30 -4.35
C GLN A 108 -13.75 2.34 -4.28
N GLU A 109 -13.61 1.19 -3.62
CA GLU A 109 -14.71 0.24 -3.40
C GLU A 109 -15.86 0.85 -2.59
N GLU A 110 -15.55 1.67 -1.60
CA GLU A 110 -16.51 2.44 -0.80
C GLU A 110 -17.15 3.61 -1.56
N GLY A 111 -16.64 3.96 -2.75
CA GLY A 111 -17.09 5.11 -3.53
C GLY A 111 -16.64 6.47 -2.99
N THR A 112 -15.74 6.50 -2.00
CA THR A 112 -15.16 7.73 -1.45
C THR A 112 -14.21 8.40 -2.45
N ILE A 113 -13.48 7.61 -3.24
CA ILE A 113 -12.67 8.06 -4.38
C ILE A 113 -13.31 7.53 -5.66
N GLY A 114 -13.69 8.43 -6.57
CA GLY A 114 -14.31 8.07 -7.84
C GLY A 114 -13.32 7.48 -8.85
N ALA A 115 -13.82 6.67 -9.79
CA ALA A 115 -13.00 6.05 -10.84
C ALA A 115 -12.27 7.06 -11.76
N ASN A 116 -12.80 8.29 -11.86
CA ASN A 116 -12.24 9.36 -12.67
C ASN A 116 -11.52 10.43 -11.84
N ASP A 117 -11.34 10.22 -10.53
CA ASP A 117 -10.65 11.18 -9.69
C ASP A 117 -9.15 11.17 -9.99
N HIS A 118 -8.59 12.35 -10.28
CA HIS A 118 -7.15 12.53 -10.40
C HIS A 118 -6.48 12.35 -9.03
N THR A 119 -5.93 11.16 -8.84
CA THR A 119 -5.35 10.71 -7.57
C THR A 119 -3.84 10.55 -7.71
N VAL A 120 -3.09 11.06 -6.73
CA VAL A 120 -1.62 10.91 -6.67
C VAL A 120 -1.25 10.07 -5.45
N VAL A 121 -0.51 8.99 -5.69
CA VAL A 121 0.08 8.15 -4.65
C VAL A 121 1.53 8.56 -4.42
N VAL A 122 1.91 8.80 -3.16
CA VAL A 122 3.26 9.25 -2.80
C VAL A 122 4.14 8.04 -2.47
N GLY A 123 5.06 7.70 -3.38
CA GLY A 123 6.08 6.67 -3.14
C GLY A 123 7.21 7.20 -2.25
N MET A 124 7.23 6.79 -0.98
CA MET A 124 8.15 7.35 0.03
C MET A 124 9.57 6.77 -0.02
N ALA A 125 9.76 5.58 -0.60
CA ALA A 125 11.05 4.91 -0.65
C ALA A 125 11.19 4.08 -1.94
N HIS A 126 12.43 3.86 -2.37
CA HIS A 126 12.72 3.00 -3.51
C HIS A 126 12.49 1.53 -3.15
N GLY A 127 11.79 0.77 -4.00
CA GLY A 127 11.48 -0.66 -3.75
C GLY A 127 12.71 -1.55 -3.56
N LEU A 128 13.87 -1.16 -4.11
CA LEU A 128 15.16 -1.85 -3.91
C LEU A 128 15.59 -1.98 -2.45
N LYS A 129 15.09 -1.14 -1.54
CA LYS A 129 15.33 -1.28 -0.11
C LYS A 129 14.59 -2.47 0.52
N PHE A 130 13.67 -3.11 -0.21
CA PHE A 130 12.74 -4.11 0.29
C PHE A 130 12.74 -5.39 -0.56
N SER A 131 13.84 -5.70 -1.24
CA SER A 131 13.96 -6.91 -2.07
C SER A 131 13.69 -8.18 -1.27
N GLN A 132 14.17 -8.28 -0.03
CA GLN A 132 13.96 -9.46 0.82
C GLN A 132 12.47 -9.73 1.08
N SER A 133 11.70 -8.70 1.45
CA SER A 133 10.25 -8.82 1.64
C SER A 133 9.52 -9.32 0.39
N LYS A 134 9.98 -8.93 -0.81
CA LYS A 134 9.43 -9.42 -2.08
C LYS A 134 9.83 -10.86 -2.36
N ILE A 135 11.08 -11.23 -2.09
CA ILE A 135 11.55 -12.63 -2.20
C ILE A 135 10.68 -13.52 -1.31
N ASP A 136 10.51 -13.15 -0.05
CA ASP A 136 9.74 -13.94 0.91
C ASP A 136 8.26 -14.05 0.49
N TYR A 137 7.66 -12.97 -0.02
CA TYR A 137 6.29 -13.00 -0.55
C TYR A 137 6.14 -13.90 -1.79
N HIS A 138 7.03 -13.76 -2.78
CA HIS A 138 6.93 -14.52 -4.03
C HIS A 138 7.34 -15.99 -3.88
N ASP A 139 8.17 -16.31 -2.88
CA ASP A 139 8.50 -17.67 -2.47
C ASP A 139 7.47 -18.26 -1.48
N GLN A 140 6.45 -17.49 -1.08
CA GLN A 140 5.42 -17.89 -0.10
C GLN A 140 6.01 -18.32 1.25
N LYS A 141 7.01 -17.58 1.73
CA LYS A 141 7.74 -17.82 2.99
C LYS A 141 7.29 -16.94 4.16
N ILE A 142 6.28 -16.10 3.95
CA ILE A 142 5.73 -15.24 5.00
C ILE A 142 4.69 -16.06 5.79
N GLU A 143 4.93 -16.22 7.09
CA GLU A 143 4.00 -16.90 8.00
C GLU A 143 2.64 -16.16 8.04
N ASP A 144 1.56 -16.92 8.14
CA ASP A 144 0.18 -16.42 8.25
C ASP A 144 -0.28 -15.47 7.11
N MET A 145 0.36 -15.54 5.94
CA MET A 145 -0.02 -14.75 4.76
C MET A 145 -0.21 -15.64 3.53
N ALA A 146 -1.35 -15.52 2.83
CA ALA A 146 -1.65 -16.38 1.68
C ALA A 146 -0.76 -16.10 0.46
N CYS A 147 -0.13 -14.92 0.40
CA CYS A 147 0.70 -14.47 -0.70
C CYS A 147 -0.03 -14.60 -2.06
N LYS A 148 -1.26 -14.08 -2.13
CA LYS A 148 -2.23 -14.28 -3.22
C LYS A 148 -1.67 -14.06 -4.63
N TYR A 149 -0.73 -13.14 -4.79
CA TYR A 149 -0.14 -12.76 -6.08
C TYR A 149 1.30 -13.23 -6.27
N ALA A 150 1.75 -14.22 -5.49
CA ALA A 150 3.06 -14.84 -5.63
C ALA A 150 3.32 -15.31 -7.08
N ASN A 151 4.59 -15.26 -7.48
CA ASN A 151 5.02 -15.63 -8.83
C ASN A 151 6.39 -16.32 -8.75
N PRO A 152 6.47 -17.49 -8.10
CA PRO A 152 7.72 -18.22 -8.01
C PRO A 152 8.15 -18.75 -9.40
N PRO A 153 9.45 -19.03 -9.59
CA PRO A 153 9.92 -19.78 -10.74
C PRO A 153 9.19 -21.13 -10.87
N VAL A 154 8.93 -21.56 -12.10
CA VAL A 154 8.34 -22.87 -12.38
C VAL A 154 9.45 -23.83 -12.78
N SER A 155 9.71 -24.82 -11.94
CA SER A 155 10.68 -25.89 -12.22
C SER A 155 10.14 -26.88 -13.24
N MET A 156 10.96 -27.25 -14.22
CA MET A 156 10.64 -28.24 -15.24
C MET A 156 11.89 -28.96 -15.72
N LYS A 157 11.73 -30.09 -16.41
CA LYS A 157 12.84 -30.83 -17.03
C LYS A 157 13.44 -30.03 -18.18
N ALA A 158 14.72 -30.25 -18.47
CA ALA A 158 15.40 -29.73 -19.65
C ALA A 158 14.95 -30.50 -20.91
N ASP A 159 13.68 -30.36 -21.26
CA ASP A 159 13.01 -31.02 -22.37
C ASP A 159 12.14 -30.01 -23.14
N PHE A 160 12.22 -30.03 -24.47
CA PHE A 160 11.51 -29.09 -25.32
C PHE A 160 9.98 -29.19 -25.13
N SER A 161 9.45 -30.41 -25.07
CA SER A 161 8.00 -30.62 -24.93
C SER A 161 7.51 -30.09 -23.58
N ALA A 162 8.23 -30.38 -22.49
CA ALA A 162 7.93 -29.86 -21.16
C ALA A 162 7.91 -28.32 -21.12
N VAL A 163 8.86 -27.65 -21.79
CA VAL A 163 8.89 -26.18 -21.90
C VAL A 163 7.68 -25.68 -22.69
N MET A 164 7.39 -26.27 -23.84
CA MET A 164 6.27 -25.86 -24.70
C MET A 164 4.91 -26.03 -24.03
N ASP A 165 4.72 -27.09 -23.24
CA ASP A 165 3.47 -27.31 -22.50
C ASP A 165 3.22 -26.22 -21.45
N VAL A 166 4.26 -25.82 -20.71
CA VAL A 166 4.16 -24.73 -19.73
C VAL A 166 3.89 -23.40 -20.43
N LEU A 167 4.56 -23.11 -21.54
CA LEU A 167 4.36 -21.88 -22.31
C LEU A 167 2.94 -21.80 -22.88
N LYS A 168 2.43 -22.88 -23.49
CA LYS A 168 1.05 -22.95 -23.99
C LYS A 168 0.04 -22.67 -22.89
N LYS A 169 0.24 -23.26 -21.70
CA LYS A 169 -0.62 -22.99 -20.54
C LYS A 169 -0.57 -21.53 -20.10
N ARG A 170 0.62 -20.93 -19.99
CA ARG A 170 0.79 -19.53 -19.56
C ARG A 170 0.25 -18.52 -20.58
N LEU A 171 0.44 -18.78 -21.86
CA LEU A 171 -0.03 -17.92 -22.96
C LEU A 171 -1.48 -18.20 -23.34
N LYS A 172 -2.19 -19.06 -22.59
CA LYS A 172 -3.59 -19.47 -22.86
C LYS A 172 -3.78 -19.96 -24.30
N GLY A 173 -2.80 -20.70 -24.83
CA GLY A 173 -2.83 -21.23 -26.19
C GLY A 173 -2.63 -20.20 -27.30
N LYS A 174 -2.20 -18.96 -27.00
CA LYS A 174 -1.86 -17.94 -28.03
C LYS A 174 -0.49 -18.16 -28.69
N LEU A 175 -0.02 -19.40 -28.72
CA LEU A 175 1.28 -19.83 -29.24
C LEU A 175 1.09 -20.61 -30.53
#